data_AF-A0AB37AYS0-F1
#
_entry.id   AF-A0AB37AYS0-F1
#
_cell.length_a   1.000
_cell.length_b   1.000
_cell.length_c   1.000
_cell.angle_alpha   90.00
_cell.angle_beta   90.00
_cell.angle_gamma   90.00
#
_symmetry.space_group_name_H-M   'P 1'
#
loop_
_entity.id
_entity.type
_entity.pdbx_description
1 polymer ?
#
loop_
_entity_poly.entity_id
_entity_poly.type
_entity_poly.pdbx_seq_one_letter_code
_entity_poly.pdbx_strand_id
1 'polypeptide(L)' 'MGSDFKRVFPMTLVYQELEYPGYGTAEDRTILQSLGGVWDSEEICMFVDEGAMERAIGLFSAICAKCLAEVL' A
#
# COMPACT_ATOMS: atom_id res chain seq x y z
N MET A 1 1.52 15.93 -20.98
CA MET A 1 2.20 14.82 -20.27
C MET A 1 1.33 14.48 -19.07
N GLY A 2 0.43 13.51 -19.23
CA GLY A 2 -0.48 13.08 -18.18
C GLY A 2 0.28 12.20 -17.19
N SER A 3 0.08 12.47 -15.91
CA SER A 3 0.80 11.94 -14.76
C SER A 3 0.61 10.44 -14.54
N ASP A 4 1.63 9.63 -14.87
CA ASP A 4 1.74 8.22 -14.45
C ASP A 4 1.84 8.05 -12.92
N PHE A 5 2.01 9.15 -12.17
CA PHE A 5 2.02 9.19 -10.70
C PHE A 5 0.66 8.94 -10.03
N LYS A 6 -0.46 8.92 -10.78
CA LYS A 6 -1.82 8.76 -10.24
C LYS A 6 -2.38 7.34 -10.31
N ARG A 7 -1.59 6.34 -10.71
CA ARG A 7 -2.11 4.98 -10.84
C ARG A 7 -2.26 4.34 -9.47
N VAL A 8 -3.48 4.38 -8.97
CA VAL A 8 -3.89 3.62 -7.79
C VAL A 8 -4.03 2.15 -8.17
N PHE A 9 -3.58 1.26 -7.29
CA PHE A 9 -3.73 -0.18 -7.42
C PHE A 9 -4.11 -0.81 -6.07
N PRO A 10 -4.81 -1.97 -6.09
CA PRO A 10 -5.09 -2.72 -4.88
C PRO A 10 -3.78 -3.26 -4.29
N MET A 11 -3.67 -3.25 -2.97
CA MET A 11 -2.53 -3.82 -2.28
C MET A 11 -2.91 -4.38 -0.92
N THR A 12 -2.13 -5.34 -0.44
CA THR A 12 -2.33 -6.01 0.84
C THR A 12 -1.03 -5.98 1.63
N LEU A 13 -1.07 -5.44 2.85
CA LEU A 13 0.00 -5.66 3.83
C LEU A 13 -0.17 -7.00 4.51
N VAL A 14 0.92 -7.73 4.68
CA VAL A 14 0.91 -9.01 5.38
C VAL A 14 1.92 -8.99 6.51
N TYR A 15 1.49 -9.37 7.72
CA TYR A 15 2.37 -9.66 8.84
C TYR A 15 1.90 -10.94 9.53
N GLN A 16 2.78 -11.95 9.55
CA GLN A 16 2.42 -13.30 10.00
C GLN A 16 1.18 -13.82 9.24
N GLU A 17 0.06 -14.04 9.95
CA GLU A 17 -1.22 -14.48 9.38
C GLU A 17 -2.23 -13.32 9.22
N LEU A 18 -1.82 -12.08 9.50
CA LEU A 18 -2.67 -10.90 9.39
C LEU A 18 -2.55 -10.27 8.00
N GLU A 19 -3.70 -9.99 7.39
CA GLU A 19 -3.82 -9.32 6.10
C GLU A 19 -4.54 -7.98 6.25
N TYR A 20 -3.97 -6.92 5.68
CA TYR A 20 -4.53 -5.57 5.64
C TYR A 20 -4.70 -5.11 4.18
N PRO A 21 -5.86 -5.39 3.56
CA PRO A 21 -6.13 -4.99 2.18
C PRO A 21 -6.49 -3.50 2.10
N GLY A 22 -6.09 -2.87 1.00
CA GLY A 22 -6.47 -1.51 0.67
C GLY A 22 -5.93 -1.07 -0.69
N TYR A 23 -5.62 0.21 -0.82
CA TYR A 23 -5.17 0.81 -2.06
C TYR A 23 -3.97 1.73 -1.81
N GLY A 24 -3.03 1.70 -2.74
CA GLY A 24 -1.85 2.55 -2.72
C GLY A 24 -1.52 3.08 -4.11
N THR A 25 -0.56 3.97 -4.16
CA THR A 25 0.02 4.58 -5.36
C THR A 25 1.40 4.02 -5.64
N ALA A 26 1.94 4.30 -6.82
CA ALA A 26 3.31 3.91 -7.15
C ALA A 26 4.35 4.52 -6.17
N GLU A 27 4.07 5.70 -5.62
CA GLU A 27 4.92 6.34 -4.60
C GLU A 27 4.89 5.58 -3.28
N ASP A 28 3.71 5.10 -2.86
CA ASP A 28 3.55 4.31 -1.64
C ASP A 28 4.40 3.05 -1.67
N ARG A 29 4.64 2.45 -2.85
CA ARG A 29 5.55 1.29 -2.96
C ARG A 29 6.96 1.58 -2.45
N THR A 30 7.49 2.74 -2.81
CA THR A 30 8.84 3.15 -2.42
C THR A 30 8.89 3.46 -0.93
N ILE A 31 7.83 4.09 -0.40
CA ILE A 31 7.71 4.39 1.03
C ILE A 31 7.65 3.08 1.84
N LEU A 32 6.85 2.10 1.41
CA LEU A 32 6.72 0.81 2.09
C LEU A 32 8.04 0.03 2.15
N GLN A 33 8.84 0.05 1.07
CA GLN A 33 10.18 -0.52 1.09
C GLN A 33 11.08 0.18 2.12
N SER A 34 11.01 1.50 2.22
CA SER A 34 11.79 2.26 3.21
C SER A 34 11.40 1.97 4.66
N LEU A 35 10.15 1.54 4.90
CA LEU A 35 9.64 1.12 6.20
C LEU A 35 10.00 -0.32 6.56
N GLY A 36 10.63 -1.08 5.64
CA GLY A 36 10.99 -2.49 5.86
C GLY A 36 10.04 -3.49 5.21
N GLY A 37 9.11 -3.04 4.37
CA GLY A 37 8.23 -3.91 3.59
C GLY A 37 8.97 -4.58 2.44
N VAL A 38 8.69 -5.87 2.25
CA VAL A 38 9.24 -6.70 1.16
C VAL A 38 8.11 -7.11 0.23
N TRP A 39 8.23 -6.76 -1.04
CA TRP A 39 7.22 -7.10 -2.04
C TRP A 39 7.33 -8.57 -2.45
N ASP A 40 6.30 -9.36 -2.16
CA ASP A 40 6.17 -10.75 -2.60
C ASP A 40 5.57 -10.83 -4.01
N SER A 41 4.65 -9.90 -4.32
CA SER A 41 4.03 -9.76 -5.63
C SER A 41 3.83 -8.28 -5.97
N GLU A 42 3.15 -7.98 -7.07
CA GLU A 42 2.77 -6.60 -7.39
C GLU A 42 1.79 -6.00 -6.37
N GLU A 43 1.05 -6.83 -5.64
CA GLU A 43 -0.02 -6.37 -4.75
C GLU A 43 0.26 -6.70 -3.28
N ILE A 44 1.20 -7.61 -2.99
CA ILE A 44 1.47 -8.08 -1.63
C ILE A 44 2.79 -7.51 -1.12
N CYS A 45 2.71 -6.77 -0.02
CA CYS A 45 3.87 -6.24 0.71
C CYS A 45 3.93 -6.88 2.11
N MET A 46 4.96 -7.69 2.34
CA MET A 46 5.17 -8.43 3.57
C MET A 46 6.02 -7.64 4.56
N PHE A 47 5.65 -7.69 5.84
CA PHE A 47 6.38 -7.14 6.96
C PHE A 47 6.72 -8.25 7.95
N VAL A 48 7.92 -8.16 8.55
CA VAL A 48 8.38 -9.06 9.62
C VAL A 48 8.47 -8.38 10.98
N ASP A 49 8.36 -7.05 10.99
CA ASP A 49 8.32 -6.21 12.19
C ASP A 49 6.93 -5.59 12.32
N GLU A 50 6.25 -5.85 13.43
CA GLU A 50 4.90 -5.35 13.71
C GLU A 50 4.88 -3.81 13.72
N GLY A 51 5.87 -3.17 14.34
CA GLY A 51 5.94 -1.71 14.41
C GLY A 51 6.11 -1.07 13.02
N ALA A 52 6.84 -1.72 12.11
CA ALA A 52 6.92 -1.33 10.71
C ALA A 52 5.59 -1.45 9.99
N MET A 53 4.85 -2.55 10.22
CA MET A 53 3.51 -2.72 9.67
C MET A 53 2.54 -1.65 10.19
N GLU A 54 2.54 -1.34 11.50
CA GLU A 54 1.67 -0.30 12.06
C GLU A 54 1.93 1.07 11.45
N ARG A 55 3.21 1.43 11.23
CA ARG A 55 3.57 2.66 10.52
C ARG A 55 3.11 2.66 9.07
N ALA A 56 3.16 1.50 8.41
CA ALA A 56 2.73 1.32 7.04
C ALA A 56 1.20 1.42 6.88
N ILE A 57 0.41 0.89 7.82
CA ILE A 57 -1.06 0.99 7.80
C ILE A 57 -1.52 2.45 7.76
N GLY A 58 -0.81 3.35 8.45
CA GLY A 58 -1.09 4.79 8.43
C GLY A 58 -0.97 5.47 7.05
N LEU A 59 -0.36 4.80 6.06
CA LEU A 59 -0.21 5.28 4.69
C LEU A 59 -1.40 4.89 3.79
N PHE A 60 -2.25 3.97 4.26
CA PHE A 60 -3.39 3.50 3.47
C PHE A 60 -4.47 4.56 3.45
N SER A 61 -4.98 4.88 2.26
CA SER A 61 -6.26 5.56 2.19
C SER A 61 -7.35 4.54 2.52
N ALA A 62 -8.07 4.72 3.64
CA ALA A 62 -9.31 3.99 3.94
C ALA A 62 -10.48 4.38 2.99
N ILE A 63 -10.15 4.96 1.84
CA ILE A 63 -11.06 5.46 0.85
C ILE A 63 -11.36 4.31 -0.10
N CYS A 64 -12.64 4.04 -0.32
CA CYS A 64 -13.07 2.95 -1.20
C CYS A 64 -12.58 3.17 -2.64
N ALA A 65 -12.32 2.11 -3.42
CA ALA A 65 -11.88 2.25 -4.83
C ALA A 65 -12.77 3.20 -5.65
N LYS A 66 -14.08 3.15 -5.42
CA LYS A 66 -15.05 4.05 -6.07
C LYS A 66 -14.85 5.51 -5.67
N CYS A 67 -14.62 5.75 -4.39
CA CYS A 67 -14.37 7.05 -3.80
C CYS A 67 -13.03 7.64 -4.30
N LEU A 68 -12.04 6.76 -4.53
CA LEU A 68 -10.72 7.13 -5.05
C LEU A 68 -10.77 7.46 -6.55
N ALA A 69 -11.60 6.75 -7.33
CA ALA A 69 -11.85 7.03 -8.74
C ALA A 69 -12.54 8.39 -8.98
N GLU A 70 -13.27 8.93 -8.01
CA GLU A 70 -13.94 10.23 -8.11
C GLU A 70 -12.98 11.43 -7.87
N VAL A 71 -11.79 11.19 -7.31
CA VAL A 71 -10.83 12.23 -6.89
C VAL A 71 -9.62 12.35 -7.83
N LEU A 72 -9.36 11.33 -8.67
CA LEU A 72 -8.20 11.25 -9.58
C LEU A 72 -8.48 11.84 -10.96
#